data_AF-A0A956HMD3-F1
#
_entry.id   AF-A0A956HMD3-F1
#
_cell.length_a   1.000
_cell.length_b   1.000
_cell.length_c   1.000
_cell.angle_alpha   90.00
_cell.angle_beta   90.00
_cell.angle_gamma   90.00
#
_symmetry.space_group_name_H-M   'P 1'
#
loop_
_entity.id
_entity.type
_entity.pdbx_description
1 polymer ?
#
loop_
_entity_poly.entity_id
_entity_poly.type
_entity_poly.pdbx_seq_one_letter_code
_entity_poly.pdbx_strand_id
1 'polypeptide(L)'
;MSRLAGFAAFCGLSASCGAPYVATGTDSGTDTTGSSTDDTSGGSETGTTAESDTETTETTGDPGDPALTWGPLAAGVAVGYAPGPVGISMAGYGGRTVKINSPWNDKLNACRGFYGYPTVKAMVLDVDGERLALVKLPTMSSEHSLTEAITQKLKDDHGLDFTGRILTGATHSHHTQARYWRLPPALAVVGADSPDEELIDRLATVFADTIQAAVDDLGPAEWGFGYQEDWDPDNLVHRDRRGENNPTYG
;
A
#
# COMPACT_ATOMS: atom_id res chain seq x y z
N MET A 1 -49.08 -28.94 -21.75
CA MET A 1 -49.41 -27.54 -21.39
C MET A 1 -48.16 -26.95 -20.71
N SER A 2 -47.08 -26.67 -21.43
CA SER A 2 -46.72 -25.44 -22.18
C SER A 2 -46.91 -24.14 -21.41
N ARG A 3 -45.77 -23.45 -21.17
CA ARG A 3 -45.48 -21.99 -21.05
C ARG A 3 -44.31 -21.83 -20.06
N LEU A 4 -43.27 -21.02 -20.28
CA LEU A 4 -42.82 -20.22 -21.41
C LEU A 4 -41.33 -19.88 -21.10
N ALA A 5 -40.47 -19.92 -22.11
CA ALA A 5 -39.06 -19.53 -22.01
C ALA A 5 -38.91 -18.00 -22.04
N GLY A 6 -38.01 -17.47 -21.22
CA GLY A 6 -37.57 -16.06 -21.25
C GLY A 6 -36.12 -15.98 -21.73
N PHE A 7 -35.94 -15.68 -23.00
CA PHE A 7 -34.67 -15.35 -23.65
C PHE A 7 -34.39 -13.85 -23.42
N ALA A 8 -33.22 -13.48 -22.89
CA ALA A 8 -32.76 -12.10 -22.88
C ALA A 8 -31.35 -12.03 -23.50
N ALA A 9 -31.24 -11.13 -24.47
CA ALA A 9 -30.21 -11.05 -25.47
C ALA A 9 -28.85 -10.57 -24.93
N PHE A 10 -27.80 -11.20 -25.43
CA PHE A 10 -26.40 -10.83 -25.24
C PHE A 10 -26.01 -9.88 -26.39
N CYS A 11 -25.83 -8.59 -26.10
CA CYS A 11 -25.21 -7.66 -27.06
C CYS A 11 -23.69 -7.71 -26.89
N GLY A 12 -23.02 -8.35 -27.84
CA GLY A 12 -21.58 -8.25 -28.02
C GLY A 12 -21.22 -6.98 -28.77
N LEU A 13 -20.32 -6.16 -28.21
CA LEU A 13 -19.53 -5.23 -28.98
C LEU A 13 -18.12 -5.80 -29.11
N SER A 14 -17.75 -6.07 -30.36
CA SER A 14 -16.45 -6.49 -30.83
C SER A 14 -15.42 -5.36 -30.72
N ALA A 15 -14.35 -5.56 -29.96
CA ALA A 15 -13.15 -4.74 -30.03
C ALA A 15 -12.30 -5.22 -31.21
N SER A 16 -12.20 -4.39 -32.26
CA SER A 16 -11.33 -4.61 -33.40
C SER A 16 -9.86 -4.35 -33.02
N CYS A 17 -8.97 -5.28 -33.35
CA CYS A 17 -7.53 -5.07 -33.35
C CYS A 17 -7.14 -4.09 -34.48
N GLY A 18 -6.61 -2.92 -34.12
CA GLY A 18 -5.85 -2.06 -35.03
C GLY A 18 -4.37 -2.12 -34.64
N ALA A 19 -3.51 -2.51 -35.57
CA ALA A 19 -2.05 -2.51 -35.39
C ALA A 19 -1.52 -1.06 -35.34
N PRO A 20 -0.42 -0.77 -34.60
CA PRO A 20 0.16 0.56 -34.58
C PRO A 20 0.87 0.88 -35.90
N TYR A 21 0.50 2.04 -36.46
CA TYR A 21 1.18 2.70 -37.56
C TYR A 21 2.47 3.34 -37.05
N VAL A 22 3.62 2.92 -37.59
CA VAL A 22 4.94 3.52 -37.32
C VAL A 22 5.16 4.64 -38.36
N ALA A 23 5.17 5.89 -37.90
CA ALA A 23 5.64 7.01 -38.70
C ALA A 23 7.07 7.36 -38.28
N THR A 24 8.02 7.06 -39.15
CA THR A 24 9.39 7.56 -39.10
C THR A 24 9.42 9.03 -39.49
N GLY A 25 9.84 9.90 -38.57
CA GLY A 25 10.03 11.33 -38.81
C GLY A 25 11.44 11.75 -38.39
N THR A 26 12.24 12.10 -39.39
CA THR A 26 13.65 12.46 -39.32
C THR A 26 13.89 13.84 -38.70
N ASP A 27 14.95 13.86 -37.89
CA ASP A 27 15.84 14.94 -37.44
C ASP A 27 15.91 16.22 -38.30
N SER A 28 15.98 17.39 -37.65
CA SER A 28 16.72 18.57 -38.15
C SER A 28 16.79 19.71 -37.11
N GLY A 29 17.99 19.91 -36.53
CA GLY A 29 18.66 21.18 -36.20
C GLY A 29 17.95 22.19 -35.27
N THR A 30 18.63 22.91 -34.36
CA THR A 30 19.93 23.56 -34.54
C THR A 30 20.43 24.06 -33.19
N ASP A 31 21.74 23.92 -32.96
CA ASP A 31 22.51 24.56 -31.88
C ASP A 31 22.41 26.09 -31.89
N THR A 32 22.35 26.69 -30.71
CA THR A 32 23.01 27.99 -30.45
C THR A 32 23.60 28.03 -29.06
N THR A 33 24.93 27.96 -29.03
CA THR A 33 25.85 28.39 -27.98
C THR A 33 25.67 29.87 -27.61
N GLY A 34 25.73 30.19 -26.31
CA GLY A 34 25.79 31.56 -25.79
C GLY A 34 26.56 31.63 -24.47
N SER A 35 27.71 32.29 -24.51
CA SER A 35 28.79 32.39 -23.51
C SER A 35 28.46 33.22 -22.26
N SER A 36 28.98 32.74 -21.12
CA SER A 36 29.60 33.42 -19.96
C SER A 36 29.73 34.95 -19.97
N THR A 37 29.41 35.56 -18.82
CA THR A 37 30.21 36.63 -18.17
C THR A 37 30.08 36.56 -16.65
N ASP A 38 31.23 36.48 -15.98
CA ASP A 38 31.48 36.76 -14.56
C ASP A 38 31.14 38.23 -14.21
N ASP A 39 30.75 38.48 -12.97
CA ASP A 39 31.07 39.75 -12.32
C ASP A 39 31.37 39.55 -10.83
N THR A 40 32.59 39.95 -10.46
CA THR A 40 33.18 39.88 -9.13
C THR A 40 33.22 41.28 -8.52
N SER A 41 32.73 41.43 -7.29
CA SER A 41 33.04 42.54 -6.39
C SER A 41 32.70 42.03 -4.97
N GLY A 42 33.56 42.00 -3.96
CA GLY A 42 34.66 42.89 -3.59
C GLY A 42 34.30 43.55 -2.25
N GLY A 43 34.77 43.01 -1.11
CA GLY A 43 34.53 43.60 0.20
C GLY A 43 35.09 42.79 1.38
N SER A 44 36.21 43.26 1.93
CA SER A 44 36.93 42.76 3.11
C SER A 44 36.32 43.33 4.41
N GLU A 45 36.24 42.54 5.49
CA GLU A 45 36.90 42.84 6.78
C GLU A 45 36.65 41.77 7.86
N THR A 46 37.71 41.55 8.64
CA THR A 46 37.92 40.67 9.80
C THR A 46 37.04 40.96 11.02
N GLY A 47 36.59 39.93 11.72
CA GLY A 47 36.03 40.03 13.07
C GLY A 47 35.80 38.66 13.72
N THR A 48 36.69 38.30 14.65
CA THR A 48 36.64 37.07 15.46
C THR A 48 35.59 37.17 16.57
N THR A 49 34.64 36.25 16.62
CA THR A 49 34.01 35.79 17.87
C THR A 49 33.57 34.34 17.69
N ALA A 50 34.17 33.44 18.47
CA ALA A 50 33.67 32.09 18.65
C ALA A 50 32.37 32.19 19.47
N GLU A 51 31.23 32.16 18.79
CA GLU A 51 29.95 31.90 19.43
C GLU A 51 29.77 30.38 19.53
N SER A 52 29.50 29.95 20.76
CA SER A 52 29.15 28.59 21.09
C SER A 52 27.82 28.26 20.42
N ASP A 53 27.83 27.42 19.40
CA ASP A 53 26.63 26.85 18.78
C ASP A 53 25.88 26.03 19.83
N THR A 54 25.01 26.70 20.58
CA THR A 54 23.95 26.04 21.32
C THR A 54 22.88 25.75 20.29
N GLU A 55 22.95 24.55 19.71
CA GLU A 55 21.93 24.00 18.83
C GLU A 55 20.59 24.04 19.56
N THR A 56 19.83 25.09 19.27
CA THR A 56 18.50 25.27 19.84
C THR A 56 17.60 24.47 18.92
N THR A 57 17.20 23.27 19.36
CA THR A 57 16.24 22.45 18.64
C THR A 57 14.94 23.23 18.53
N GLU A 58 14.70 23.88 17.38
CA GLU A 58 13.41 24.50 17.10
C GLU A 58 12.37 23.40 16.93
N THR A 59 11.65 23.11 18.01
CA THR A 59 10.40 22.34 17.96
C THR A 59 9.39 23.09 17.12
N THR A 60 9.12 22.58 15.92
CA THR A 60 8.13 23.09 14.95
C THR A 60 6.66 22.76 15.35
N GLY A 61 6.41 22.49 16.64
CA GLY A 61 5.09 22.13 17.15
C GLY A 61 4.23 23.36 17.43
N ASP A 62 2.93 23.26 17.17
CA ASP A 62 1.93 24.26 17.57
C ASP A 62 1.99 24.42 19.12
N PRO A 63 1.86 25.63 19.70
CA PRO A 63 1.95 25.83 21.15
C PRO A 63 0.78 25.13 21.86
N GLY A 64 0.96 23.86 22.21
CA GLY A 64 -0.08 23.00 22.76
C GLY A 64 0.17 21.51 22.51
N ASP A 65 0.99 21.18 21.51
CA ASP A 65 1.37 19.79 21.29
C ASP A 65 2.38 19.32 22.33
N PRO A 66 2.24 18.08 22.85
CA PRO A 66 3.26 17.51 23.71
C PRO A 66 4.60 17.49 22.96
N ALA A 67 5.69 17.77 23.68
CA ALA A 67 7.03 17.70 23.10
C ALA A 67 7.24 16.33 22.45
N LEU A 68 7.76 16.32 21.21
CA LEU A 68 8.09 15.08 20.51
C LEU A 68 9.14 14.31 21.32
N THR A 69 8.97 12.99 21.42
CA THR A 69 9.92 12.10 22.07
C THR A 69 11.17 11.93 21.20
N TRP A 70 12.34 12.01 21.82
CA TRP A 70 13.64 11.87 21.15
C TRP A 70 14.52 10.87 21.91
N GLY A 71 15.33 10.10 21.18
CA GLY A 71 16.19 9.07 21.77
C GLY A 71 16.80 8.14 20.71
N PRO A 72 17.59 7.14 21.13
CA PRO A 72 18.08 6.11 20.21
C PRO A 72 16.90 5.33 19.61
N LEU A 73 16.93 5.09 18.31
CA LEU A 73 15.94 4.28 17.61
C LEU A 73 16.17 2.80 17.92
N ALA A 74 15.09 2.11 18.30
CA ALA A 74 15.00 0.66 18.19
C ALA A 74 14.00 0.30 17.09
N ALA A 75 14.28 -0.80 16.39
CA ALA A 75 13.36 -1.36 15.42
C ALA A 75 13.34 -2.89 15.51
N GLY A 76 12.18 -3.47 15.25
CA GLY A 76 11.99 -4.90 15.17
C GLY A 76 11.13 -5.24 13.96
N VAL A 77 11.37 -6.41 13.36
CA VAL A 77 10.72 -6.82 12.12
C VAL A 77 10.19 -8.23 12.20
N ALA A 78 9.03 -8.46 11.61
CA ALA A 78 8.46 -9.79 11.54
C ALA A 78 7.73 -10.03 10.22
N VAL A 79 7.71 -11.31 9.84
CA VAL A 79 6.92 -11.80 8.70
C VAL A 79 5.94 -12.85 9.20
N GLY A 80 4.66 -12.57 9.02
CA GLY A 80 3.57 -13.51 9.24
C GLY A 80 2.98 -14.03 7.94
N TYR A 81 2.16 -15.06 8.04
CA TYR A 81 1.42 -15.62 6.91
C TYR A 81 -0.06 -15.58 7.22
N ALA A 82 -0.86 -15.07 6.28
CA ALA A 82 -2.31 -14.97 6.39
C ALA A 82 -2.98 -16.11 5.58
N PRO A 83 -3.13 -17.32 6.16
CA PRO A 83 -3.83 -18.39 5.49
C PRO A 83 -5.33 -18.09 5.42
N GLY A 84 -5.97 -18.59 4.38
CA GLY A 84 -7.43 -18.62 4.25
C GLY A 84 -7.90 -20.02 3.88
N PRO A 85 -9.21 -20.27 3.92
CA PRO A 85 -9.75 -21.52 3.42
C PRO A 85 -9.55 -21.61 1.89
N VAL A 86 -9.14 -22.79 1.41
CA VAL A 86 -9.24 -23.08 -0.03
C VAL A 86 -10.72 -23.04 -0.42
N GLY A 87 -11.02 -22.32 -1.51
CA GLY A 87 -12.40 -22.03 -1.92
C GLY A 87 -12.83 -20.61 -1.61
N ILE A 88 -12.10 -19.85 -0.80
CA ILE A 88 -12.45 -18.45 -0.55
C ILE A 88 -12.37 -17.61 -1.83
N SER A 89 -13.25 -16.61 -1.95
CA SER A 89 -13.17 -15.66 -3.05
C SER A 89 -11.89 -14.82 -3.01
N MET A 90 -11.45 -14.40 -4.20
CA MET A 90 -10.31 -13.48 -4.35
C MET A 90 -10.78 -12.05 -4.54
N ALA A 91 -10.08 -11.11 -3.90
CA ALA A 91 -10.44 -9.70 -3.92
C ALA A 91 -10.10 -9.00 -5.25
N GLY A 92 -10.75 -7.86 -5.49
CA GLY A 92 -10.40 -6.87 -6.51
C GLY A 92 -11.03 -7.09 -7.89
N TYR A 93 -11.09 -8.32 -8.41
CA TYR A 93 -11.66 -8.56 -9.75
C TYR A 93 -13.19 -8.73 -9.75
N GLY A 94 -13.89 -7.65 -9.40
CA GLY A 94 -15.35 -7.55 -9.45
C GLY A 94 -15.96 -7.66 -10.85
N GLY A 95 -17.27 -7.82 -10.92
CA GLY A 95 -18.06 -7.85 -12.17
C GLY A 95 -17.82 -9.05 -13.08
N ARG A 96 -16.95 -9.99 -12.71
CA ARG A 96 -16.70 -11.20 -13.48
C ARG A 96 -17.85 -12.19 -13.34
N THR A 97 -18.17 -12.89 -14.43
CA THR A 97 -19.11 -14.01 -14.39
C THR A 97 -18.64 -15.07 -13.40
N VAL A 98 -19.52 -15.44 -12.47
CA VAL A 98 -19.27 -16.51 -11.51
C VAL A 98 -19.34 -17.87 -12.22
N LYS A 99 -18.29 -18.66 -12.07
CA LYS A 99 -18.11 -19.99 -12.67
C LYS A 99 -17.72 -21.05 -11.64
N ILE A 100 -17.20 -20.63 -10.48
CA ILE A 100 -16.69 -21.51 -9.43
C ILE A 100 -17.28 -21.05 -8.11
N ASN A 101 -17.99 -21.97 -7.44
CA ASN A 101 -18.57 -21.77 -6.13
C ASN A 101 -17.97 -22.74 -5.12
N SER A 102 -17.99 -22.33 -3.86
CA SER A 102 -17.62 -23.07 -2.67
C SER A 102 -18.46 -22.55 -1.50
N PRO A 103 -18.37 -23.18 -0.31
CA PRO A 103 -18.98 -22.63 0.91
C PRO A 103 -18.38 -21.28 1.38
N TRP A 104 -17.26 -20.85 0.80
CA TRP A 104 -16.46 -19.70 1.23
C TRP A 104 -16.51 -18.50 0.25
N ASN A 105 -17.47 -18.46 -0.68
CA ASN A 105 -17.70 -17.31 -1.56
C ASN A 105 -19.21 -16.99 -1.64
N ASP A 106 -19.55 -15.76 -2.02
CA ASP A 106 -20.94 -15.37 -2.31
C ASP A 106 -21.08 -14.77 -3.73
N LYS A 107 -20.47 -13.61 -3.98
CA LYS A 107 -20.60 -12.86 -5.24
C LYS A 107 -19.45 -13.07 -6.21
N LEU A 108 -18.27 -13.43 -5.70
CA LEU A 108 -17.04 -13.56 -6.50
C LEU A 108 -16.69 -15.03 -6.72
N ASN A 109 -15.82 -15.31 -7.68
CA ASN A 109 -15.35 -16.68 -7.93
C ASN A 109 -14.50 -17.20 -6.75
N ALA A 110 -14.78 -18.43 -6.32
CA ALA A 110 -13.95 -19.17 -5.37
C ALA A 110 -12.54 -19.45 -5.93
N CYS A 111 -11.52 -19.38 -5.07
CA CYS A 111 -10.17 -19.83 -5.38
C CYS A 111 -10.10 -21.37 -5.41
N ARG A 112 -9.09 -21.91 -6.11
CA ARG A 112 -8.85 -23.37 -6.19
C ARG A 112 -7.72 -23.85 -5.28
N GLY A 113 -6.99 -22.93 -4.66
CA GLY A 113 -5.81 -23.22 -3.85
C GLY A 113 -4.92 -22.00 -3.73
N PHE A 114 -3.74 -22.21 -3.12
CA PHE A 114 -2.71 -21.21 -2.94
C PHE A 114 -1.51 -21.53 -3.82
N TYR A 115 -1.02 -20.54 -4.56
CA TYR A 115 0.29 -20.63 -5.20
C TYR A 115 1.42 -20.36 -4.19
N GLY A 116 1.19 -19.40 -3.29
CA GLY A 116 2.04 -19.11 -2.15
C GLY A 116 1.20 -18.51 -1.03
N TYR A 117 1.71 -18.56 0.20
CA TYR A 117 1.00 -17.97 1.34
C TYR A 117 1.09 -16.44 1.30
N PRO A 118 -0.04 -15.73 1.45
CA PRO A 118 -0.04 -14.28 1.57
C PRO A 118 0.77 -13.84 2.79
N THR A 119 1.76 -12.95 2.60
CA THR A 119 2.67 -12.52 3.67
C THR A 119 2.27 -11.19 4.27
N VAL A 120 2.28 -11.13 5.59
CA VAL A 120 2.18 -9.92 6.40
C VAL A 120 3.59 -9.51 6.78
N LYS A 121 3.94 -8.23 6.65
CA LYS A 121 5.24 -7.75 7.12
C LYS A 121 5.01 -6.60 8.07
N ALA A 122 5.51 -6.73 9.30
CA ALA A 122 5.44 -5.68 10.30
C ALA A 122 6.84 -5.16 10.58
N MET A 123 6.95 -3.85 10.75
CA MET A 123 8.10 -3.15 11.29
C MET A 123 7.59 -2.29 12.44
N VAL A 124 8.14 -2.48 13.63
CA VAL A 124 7.84 -1.62 14.78
C VAL A 124 9.04 -0.73 15.01
N LEU A 125 8.78 0.56 15.12
CA LEU A 125 9.75 1.59 15.49
C LEU A 125 9.47 1.98 16.94
N ASP A 126 10.51 2.10 17.75
CA ASP A 126 10.43 2.50 19.16
C ASP A 126 11.47 3.58 19.46
N VAL A 127 11.02 4.67 20.08
CA VAL A 127 11.88 5.74 20.61
C VAL A 127 11.42 6.03 22.03
N ASP A 128 12.25 5.68 23.02
CA ASP A 128 11.96 5.86 24.45
C ASP A 128 10.60 5.28 24.89
N GLY A 129 10.25 4.10 24.35
CA GLY A 129 8.98 3.41 24.64
C GLY A 129 7.78 3.90 23.84
N GLU A 130 7.92 4.98 23.06
CA GLU A 130 6.90 5.40 22.09
C GLU A 130 7.00 4.56 20.82
N ARG A 131 5.94 3.80 20.52
CA ARG A 131 5.92 2.80 19.44
C ARG A 131 5.03 3.19 18.27
N LEU A 132 5.49 2.90 17.06
CA LEU A 132 4.73 2.98 15.81
C LEU A 132 4.91 1.68 15.02
N ALA A 133 3.80 1.09 14.54
CA ALA A 133 3.84 -0.08 13.66
C ALA A 133 3.57 0.31 12.20
N LEU A 134 4.48 -0.04 11.30
CA LEU A 134 4.31 -0.01 9.85
C LEU A 134 4.02 -1.42 9.36
N VAL A 135 2.86 -1.64 8.73
CA VAL A 135 2.37 -2.99 8.43
C VAL A 135 1.98 -3.12 6.97
N LYS A 136 2.72 -3.94 6.22
CA LYS A 136 2.36 -4.30 4.83
C LYS A 136 1.40 -5.48 4.84
N LEU A 137 0.15 -5.23 4.47
CA LEU A 137 -0.92 -6.21 4.44
C LEU A 137 -1.02 -6.90 3.07
N PRO A 138 -1.21 -8.23 3.02
CA PRO A 138 -1.46 -8.96 1.79
C PRO A 138 -2.94 -8.90 1.42
N THR A 139 -3.48 -7.69 1.28
CA THR A 139 -4.88 -7.43 0.92
C THR A 139 -4.95 -6.62 -0.37
N MET A 140 -6.14 -6.54 -0.94
CA MET A 140 -6.43 -5.66 -2.09
C MET A 140 -6.53 -4.20 -1.66
N SER A 141 -6.97 -3.93 -0.45
CA SER A 141 -7.08 -2.58 0.09
C SER A 141 -6.79 -2.58 1.58
N SER A 142 -6.34 -1.43 2.08
CA SER A 142 -6.24 -1.20 3.52
C SER A 142 -7.56 -0.59 3.96
N GLU A 143 -8.16 -1.12 5.01
CA GLU A 143 -9.50 -0.73 5.45
C GLU A 143 -9.48 -0.36 6.92
N HIS A 144 -10.15 0.74 7.25
CA HIS A 144 -10.21 1.26 8.61
C HIS A 144 -10.69 0.20 9.62
N SER A 145 -11.77 -0.50 9.30
CA SER A 145 -12.33 -1.52 10.20
C SER A 145 -11.41 -2.72 10.46
N LEU A 146 -10.44 -2.95 9.56
CA LEU A 146 -9.42 -3.98 9.75
C LEU A 146 -8.29 -3.43 10.63
N THR A 147 -7.85 -2.18 10.44
CA THR A 147 -6.89 -1.50 11.32
C THR A 147 -7.38 -1.39 12.77
N GLU A 148 -8.67 -1.10 12.97
CA GLU A 148 -9.29 -1.10 14.31
C GLU A 148 -9.28 -2.50 14.92
N ALA A 149 -9.64 -3.53 14.15
CA ALA A 149 -9.62 -4.91 14.64
C ALA A 149 -8.21 -5.37 15.03
N ILE A 150 -7.18 -4.97 14.28
CA ILE A 150 -5.77 -5.25 14.63
C ILE A 150 -5.41 -4.57 15.96
N THR A 151 -5.74 -3.29 16.11
CA THR A 151 -5.50 -2.53 17.35
C THR A 151 -6.16 -3.21 18.55
N GLN A 152 -7.42 -3.63 18.39
CA GLN A 152 -8.17 -4.30 19.45
C GLN A 152 -7.54 -5.65 19.81
N LYS A 153 -7.12 -6.45 18.81
CA LYS A 153 -6.43 -7.73 19.03
C LYS A 153 -5.09 -7.56 19.74
N LEU A 154 -4.29 -6.56 19.37
CA LEU A 154 -3.05 -6.23 20.09
C LEU A 154 -3.30 -5.92 21.57
N LYS A 155 -4.38 -5.17 21.84
CA LYS A 155 -4.74 -4.80 23.20
C LYS A 155 -5.23 -6.01 24.01
N ASP A 156 -6.13 -6.80 23.44
CA ASP A 156 -6.79 -7.90 24.15
C ASP A 156 -5.89 -9.13 24.30
N ASP A 157 -5.16 -9.50 23.25
CA ASP A 157 -4.39 -10.74 23.20
C ASP A 157 -2.97 -10.55 23.74
N HIS A 158 -2.40 -9.35 23.57
CA HIS A 158 -0.98 -9.06 23.86
C HIS A 158 -0.77 -7.95 24.90
N GLY A 159 -1.83 -7.27 25.34
CA GLY A 159 -1.72 -6.17 26.29
C GLY A 159 -1.02 -4.91 25.74
N LEU A 160 -0.94 -4.78 24.41
CA LEU A 160 -0.28 -3.67 23.73
C LEU A 160 -1.29 -2.66 23.19
N ASP A 161 -1.22 -1.41 23.64
CA ASP A 161 -2.08 -0.34 23.12
C ASP A 161 -1.40 0.41 21.97
N PHE A 162 -1.82 0.08 20.74
CA PHE A 162 -1.37 0.74 19.51
C PHE A 162 -2.44 1.70 18.94
N THR A 163 -3.37 2.19 19.76
CA THR A 163 -4.41 3.11 19.31
C THR A 163 -3.78 4.35 18.66
N GLY A 164 -4.12 4.58 17.37
CA GLY A 164 -3.55 5.68 16.58
C GLY A 164 -2.09 5.50 16.14
N ARG A 165 -1.51 4.31 16.36
CA ARG A 165 -0.07 4.02 16.17
C ARG A 165 0.19 2.87 15.19
N ILE A 166 -0.78 2.55 14.33
CA ILE A 166 -0.64 1.55 13.28
C ILE A 166 -0.87 2.21 11.92
N LEU A 167 0.13 2.12 11.05
CA LEU A 167 0.03 2.50 9.64
C LEU A 167 -0.01 1.23 8.78
N THR A 168 -1.16 0.97 8.17
CA THR A 168 -1.35 -0.20 7.31
C THR A 168 -1.27 0.17 5.83
N GLY A 169 -0.46 -0.56 5.08
CA GLY A 169 -0.32 -0.43 3.62
C GLY A 169 -0.66 -1.74 2.93
N ALA A 170 -1.67 -1.75 2.06
CA ALA A 170 -2.04 -2.94 1.30
C ALA A 170 -1.19 -3.07 0.03
N THR A 171 -0.86 -4.31 -0.35
CA THR A 171 -0.16 -4.59 -1.62
C THR A 171 -1.02 -4.38 -2.87
N HIS A 172 -2.32 -4.16 -2.71
CA HIS A 172 -3.28 -4.15 -3.81
C HIS A 172 -3.31 -5.46 -4.62
N SER A 173 -3.11 -6.60 -3.96
CA SER A 173 -3.11 -7.90 -4.63
C SER A 173 -4.53 -8.40 -4.89
N HIS A 174 -4.85 -8.66 -6.17
CA HIS A 174 -6.11 -9.28 -6.59
C HIS A 174 -6.10 -10.83 -6.52
N HIS A 175 -5.07 -11.39 -5.90
CA HIS A 175 -4.88 -12.83 -5.70
C HIS A 175 -4.88 -13.23 -4.22
N THR A 176 -5.46 -12.37 -3.39
CA THR A 176 -5.59 -12.57 -1.94
C THR A 176 -7.06 -12.65 -1.56
N GLN A 177 -7.33 -13.07 -0.33
CA GLN A 177 -8.68 -13.30 0.18
C GLN A 177 -9.55 -12.05 0.07
N ALA A 178 -10.78 -12.20 -0.41
CA ALA A 178 -11.83 -11.19 -0.30
C ALA A 178 -12.51 -11.26 1.07
N ARG A 179 -13.75 -10.75 1.21
CA ARG A 179 -14.64 -10.93 2.35
C ARG A 179 -14.18 -10.30 3.68
N TYR A 180 -13.09 -9.55 3.69
CA TYR A 180 -12.63 -8.82 4.87
C TYR A 180 -13.18 -7.39 4.96
N TRP A 181 -13.73 -6.88 3.85
CA TRP A 181 -14.21 -5.51 3.79
C TRP A 181 -15.71 -5.44 4.08
N ARG A 182 -16.06 -4.78 5.19
CA ARG A 182 -17.46 -4.58 5.64
C ARG A 182 -18.18 -3.53 4.79
N LEU A 183 -18.47 -3.88 3.54
CA LEU A 183 -19.26 -3.03 2.63
C LEU A 183 -20.74 -3.41 2.63
N PRO A 184 -21.64 -2.46 2.29
CA PRO A 184 -23.02 -2.76 1.95
C PRO A 184 -23.11 -3.88 0.89
N PRO A 185 -24.07 -4.82 0.99
CA PRO A 185 -24.16 -5.98 0.09
C PRO A 185 -24.18 -5.64 -1.40
N ALA A 186 -24.72 -4.48 -1.77
CA ALA A 186 -24.73 -4.00 -3.16
C ALA A 186 -23.33 -3.79 -3.75
N LEU A 187 -22.32 -3.54 -2.90
CA LEU A 187 -20.94 -3.31 -3.33
C LEU A 187 -20.10 -4.60 -3.32
N ALA A 188 -20.59 -5.73 -2.80
CA ALA A 188 -19.84 -6.99 -2.79
C ALA A 188 -19.35 -7.40 -4.18
N VAL A 189 -20.16 -7.14 -5.22
CA VAL A 189 -19.84 -7.46 -6.63
C VAL A 189 -18.69 -6.64 -7.22
N VAL A 190 -18.27 -5.54 -6.56
CA VAL A 190 -17.20 -4.65 -7.05
C VAL A 190 -15.79 -5.15 -6.72
N GLY A 191 -15.68 -6.32 -6.09
CA GLY A 191 -14.38 -6.95 -5.78
C GLY A 191 -14.12 -7.18 -4.29
N ALA A 192 -15.11 -6.94 -3.42
CA ALA A 192 -14.97 -7.21 -1.99
C ALA A 192 -15.59 -8.53 -1.55
N ASP A 193 -16.54 -9.08 -2.32
CA ASP A 193 -17.47 -10.12 -1.89
C ASP A 193 -18.24 -9.73 -0.61
N SER A 194 -19.13 -10.58 -0.12
CA SER A 194 -19.85 -10.36 1.14
C SER A 194 -18.92 -10.57 2.34
N PRO A 195 -18.97 -9.69 3.36
CA PRO A 195 -18.09 -9.77 4.52
C PRO A 195 -18.30 -11.07 5.31
N ASP A 196 -17.23 -11.55 5.92
CA ASP A 196 -17.18 -12.77 6.70
C ASP A 196 -16.42 -12.52 8.00
N GLU A 197 -17.15 -12.50 9.12
CA GLU A 197 -16.58 -12.10 10.41
C GLU A 197 -15.53 -13.10 10.93
N GLU A 198 -15.65 -14.39 10.61
CA GLU A 198 -14.61 -15.39 10.96
C GLU A 198 -13.30 -15.07 10.24
N LEU A 199 -13.39 -14.72 8.95
CA LEU A 199 -12.21 -14.35 8.19
C LEU A 199 -11.60 -13.04 8.70
N ILE A 200 -12.42 -12.03 8.97
CA ILE A 200 -11.95 -10.74 9.47
C ILE A 200 -11.20 -10.93 10.79
N ASP A 201 -11.77 -11.69 11.71
CA ASP A 201 -11.14 -12.03 12.99
C ASP A 201 -9.80 -12.76 12.77
N ARG A 202 -9.77 -13.78 11.90
CA ARG A 202 -8.54 -14.52 11.58
C ARG A 202 -7.45 -13.63 11.00
N LEU A 203 -7.79 -12.75 10.07
CA LEU A 203 -6.84 -11.82 9.47
C LEU A 203 -6.32 -10.84 10.52
N ALA A 204 -7.20 -10.23 11.31
CA ALA A 204 -6.83 -9.29 12.36
C ALA A 204 -5.91 -9.93 13.40
N THR A 205 -6.20 -11.15 13.86
CA THR A 205 -5.34 -11.91 14.77
C THR A 205 -3.97 -12.14 14.17
N VAL A 206 -3.86 -12.68 12.95
CA VAL A 206 -2.55 -12.91 12.30
C VAL A 206 -1.76 -11.60 12.17
N PHE A 207 -2.43 -10.49 11.84
CA PHE A 207 -1.78 -9.19 11.70
C PHE A 207 -1.28 -8.67 13.05
N ALA A 208 -2.09 -8.78 14.11
CA ALA A 208 -1.70 -8.43 15.47
C ALA A 208 -0.54 -9.29 15.98
N ASP A 209 -0.60 -10.61 15.78
CA ASP A 209 0.48 -11.54 16.15
C ASP A 209 1.79 -11.21 15.42
N THR A 210 1.70 -10.79 14.16
CA THR A 210 2.89 -10.37 13.39
C THR A 210 3.48 -9.07 13.95
N ILE A 211 2.65 -8.13 14.41
CA ILE A 211 3.13 -6.90 15.06
C ILE A 211 3.75 -7.23 16.42
N GLN A 212 3.12 -8.09 17.22
CA GLN A 212 3.69 -8.57 18.49
C GLN A 212 5.07 -9.21 18.25
N ALA A 213 5.20 -10.09 17.25
CA ALA A 213 6.48 -10.69 16.92
C ALA A 213 7.55 -9.64 16.52
N ALA A 214 7.16 -8.54 15.88
CA ALA A 214 8.07 -7.43 15.60
C ALA A 214 8.42 -6.63 16.86
N VAL A 215 7.51 -6.53 17.85
CA VAL A 215 7.82 -5.95 19.17
C VAL A 215 8.84 -6.80 19.93
N ASP A 216 8.69 -8.13 19.88
CA ASP A 216 9.60 -9.07 20.52
C ASP A 216 11.00 -9.08 19.88
N ASP A 217 11.11 -8.61 18.64
CA ASP A 217 12.35 -8.50 17.86
C ASP A 217 13.00 -7.10 17.92
N LEU A 218 12.58 -6.23 18.85
CA LEU A 218 13.16 -4.89 18.99
C LEU A 218 14.67 -4.96 19.33
N GLY A 219 15.49 -4.32 18.50
CA GLY A 219 16.92 -4.11 18.75
C GLY A 219 17.38 -2.71 18.32
N PRO A 220 18.61 -2.29 18.68
CA PRO A 220 19.17 -1.01 18.23
C PRO A 220 19.14 -0.88 16.71
N ALA A 221 18.69 0.25 16.20
CA ALA A 221 18.51 0.47 14.77
C ALA A 221 18.87 1.89 14.33
N GLU A 222 19.09 2.04 13.03
CA GLU A 222 19.28 3.32 12.34
C GLU A 222 18.28 3.40 11.18
N TRP A 223 17.93 4.63 10.77
CA TRP A 223 17.02 4.87 9.66
C TRP A 223 17.79 5.45 8.47
N GLY A 224 17.63 4.83 7.30
CA GLY A 224 18.13 5.32 6.03
C GLY A 224 17.04 5.30 4.97
N PHE A 225 17.07 6.27 4.06
CA PHE A 225 16.19 6.29 2.89
C PHE A 225 17.02 6.43 1.62
N GLY A 226 16.52 5.84 0.53
CA GLY A 226 17.06 5.99 -0.81
C GLY A 226 15.93 5.91 -1.82
N TYR A 227 16.10 6.58 -2.94
CA TYR A 227 15.15 6.54 -4.05
C TYR A 227 15.92 6.52 -5.37
N GLN A 228 15.28 5.94 -6.40
CA GLN A 228 15.80 5.93 -7.75
C GLN A 228 14.70 6.43 -8.68
N GLU A 229 14.99 7.52 -9.37
CA GLU A 229 14.15 8.02 -10.45
C GLU A 229 14.34 7.16 -11.69
N ASP A 230 13.29 7.07 -12.51
CA ASP A 230 13.34 6.42 -13.82
C ASP A 230 13.91 4.99 -13.80
N TRP A 231 13.47 4.17 -12.84
CA TRP A 231 13.97 2.80 -12.68
C TRP A 231 13.47 1.83 -13.78
N ASP A 232 12.38 2.17 -14.47
CA ASP A 232 11.76 1.41 -15.57
C ASP A 232 11.50 2.33 -16.79
N PRO A 233 12.55 2.87 -17.43
CA PRO A 233 12.41 3.89 -18.48
C PRO A 233 11.65 3.38 -19.72
N ASP A 234 11.74 2.07 -19.96
CA ASP A 234 11.10 1.42 -21.10
C ASP A 234 9.67 0.93 -20.79
N ASN A 235 9.15 1.20 -19.59
CA ASN A 235 7.82 0.80 -19.14
C ASN A 235 7.54 -0.72 -19.30
N LEU A 236 8.57 -1.55 -19.07
CA LEU A 236 8.49 -3.00 -19.26
C LEU A 236 7.79 -3.69 -18.10
N VAL A 237 7.85 -3.10 -16.90
CA VAL A 237 7.25 -3.64 -15.67
C VAL A 237 6.00 -2.86 -15.27
N HIS A 238 6.05 -1.53 -15.32
CA HIS A 238 4.92 -0.66 -15.01
C HIS A 238 4.64 0.28 -16.19
N ARG A 239 3.35 0.45 -16.52
CA ARG A 239 2.91 1.40 -17.54
C ARG A 239 1.50 1.89 -17.23
N ASP A 240 1.16 3.10 -17.66
CA ASP A 240 -0.24 3.52 -17.60
C ASP A 240 -1.08 2.60 -18.51
N ARG A 241 -2.15 2.04 -17.93
CA ARG A 241 -3.13 1.24 -18.67
C ARG A 241 -4.03 2.09 -19.56
N ARG A 242 -4.01 3.41 -19.40
CA ARG A 242 -4.76 4.42 -20.14
C ARG A 242 -3.79 5.27 -20.96
N GLY A 243 -3.39 4.79 -22.13
CA GLY A 243 -2.39 5.47 -22.97
C GLY A 243 -2.79 6.90 -23.39
N GLU A 244 -4.08 7.24 -23.30
CA GLU A 244 -4.58 8.61 -23.47
C GLU A 244 -4.01 9.62 -22.46
N ASN A 245 -3.47 9.15 -21.32
CA ASN A 245 -2.90 9.97 -20.26
C ASN A 245 -1.44 10.37 -20.52
N ASN A 246 -0.71 9.65 -21.38
CA ASN A 246 0.71 9.85 -21.61
C ASN A 246 1.08 11.31 -21.93
N PRO A 247 0.34 12.05 -22.79
CA PRO A 247 0.68 13.45 -23.08
C PRO A 247 0.63 14.39 -21.86
N THR A 248 -0.06 14.00 -20.78
CA THR A 248 -0.22 14.80 -19.56
C THR A 248 0.72 14.37 -18.45
N TYR A 249 0.96 13.05 -18.30
CA TYR A 249 1.65 12.48 -17.14
C TYR A 249 2.98 11.77 -17.49
N GLY A 250 3.37 11.73 -18.77
CA GLY A 250 4.56 11.03 -19.27
C GLY A 250 4.21 9.70 -19.91
#